data_AF-A0A829GRG1-F1
#
_entry.id   AF-A0A829GRG1-F1
#
_cell.length_a   1.000
_cell.length_b   1.000
_cell.length_c   1.000
_cell.angle_alpha   90.00
_cell.angle_beta   90.00
_cell.angle_gamma   90.00
#
_symmetry.space_group_name_H-M   'P 1'
#
loop_
_entity.id
_entity.type
_entity.pdbx_description
1 polymer ?
#
loop_
_entity_poly.entity_id
_entity_poly.type
_entity_poly.pdbx_seq_one_letter_code
_entity_poly.pdbx_strand_id
1 'polypeptide(L)'
;MTVNVTRDIAYGDAALQKLDFYEPEKSNGAAILDIHGGGWFRGEKNKEGEMAERFAALGYTVAVPNYRLAPEAFFPAARDDVLAAFSWLREHTKGLQLGVFGSSAGGSLSVDVGLAEGVPTVSWSGIFDIRQWFADHPAVVAQPDTKTDFVKTASAKIDQGGRNDPFYKWFILNYVDSDETKFPEVEPFDRLTAQAGPLYLANSQEEIIPISGIYQLAHAAEKLGLPVTLQSIPGGQHAEGYLDEAWQGTVAFFAQYLLKG
;
A
#
# COMPACT_ATOMS: atom_id res chain seq x y z
N MET A 1 -24.23 -1.01 11.55
CA MET A 1 -23.33 -0.30 12.48
C MET A 1 -23.07 1.05 11.88
N THR A 2 -23.14 2.12 12.67
CA THR A 2 -22.93 3.48 12.15
C THR A 2 -21.46 3.83 12.33
N VAL A 3 -20.73 4.04 11.23
CA VAL A 3 -19.34 4.53 11.26
C VAL A 3 -19.38 6.05 11.21
N ASN A 4 -18.70 6.72 12.14
CA ASN A 4 -18.54 8.17 12.08
C ASN A 4 -17.40 8.50 11.13
N VAL A 5 -17.64 9.37 10.15
CA VAL A 5 -16.64 9.73 9.13
C VAL A 5 -16.40 11.23 9.16
N THR A 6 -15.18 11.62 9.53
CA THR A 6 -14.72 13.01 9.40
C THR A 6 -13.85 13.12 8.17
N ARG A 7 -14.27 13.95 7.21
CA ARG A 7 -13.60 14.05 5.90
C ARG A 7 -12.65 15.23 5.81
N ASP A 8 -11.67 15.09 4.91
CA ASP A 8 -10.77 16.14 4.45
C ASP A 8 -9.97 16.81 5.57
N ILE A 9 -9.56 16.02 6.57
CA ILE A 9 -8.69 16.48 7.65
C ILE A 9 -7.29 16.70 7.08
N ALA A 10 -6.77 17.93 7.21
CA ALA A 10 -5.41 18.23 6.81
C ALA A 10 -4.41 17.59 7.78
N TYR A 11 -3.40 16.91 7.24
CA TYR A 11 -2.24 16.40 7.98
C TYR A 11 -0.92 17.08 7.54
N GLY A 12 -0.99 18.00 6.57
CA GLY A 12 0.13 18.80 6.07
C GLY A 12 -0.35 19.99 5.24
N ASP A 13 0.60 20.72 4.64
CA ASP A 13 0.35 22.00 3.94
C ASP A 13 -0.09 21.83 2.47
N ALA A 14 0.29 20.74 1.83
CA ALA A 14 -0.05 20.51 0.42
C ALA A 14 -1.54 20.18 0.26
N ALA A 15 -2.12 20.54 -0.87
CA ALA A 15 -3.56 20.35 -1.13
C ALA A 15 -4.02 18.88 -1.01
N LEU A 16 -3.14 17.94 -1.35
CA LEU A 16 -3.37 16.49 -1.24
C LEU A 16 -2.98 15.90 0.13
N GLN A 17 -2.39 16.67 1.05
CA GLN A 17 -2.09 16.19 2.40
C GLN A 17 -3.34 16.23 3.29
N LYS A 18 -4.35 15.47 2.88
CA LYS A 18 -5.64 15.32 3.54
C LYS A 18 -5.98 13.85 3.73
N LEU A 19 -6.68 13.54 4.81
CA LEU A 19 -7.19 12.20 5.09
C LEU A 19 -8.67 12.22 5.50
N ASP A 20 -9.32 11.08 5.31
CA ASP A 20 -10.62 10.79 5.91
C ASP A 20 -10.42 9.87 7.11
N PHE A 21 -11.12 10.18 8.19
CA PHE A 21 -11.00 9.49 9.48
C PHE A 21 -12.31 8.79 9.82
N TYR A 22 -12.26 7.47 9.89
CA TYR A 22 -13.38 6.57 10.12
C TYR A 22 -13.29 6.02 11.53
N GLU A 23 -14.27 6.37 12.36
CA GLU A 23 -14.35 5.94 13.75
C GLU A 23 -15.46 4.91 13.92
N PRO A 24 -15.13 3.71 14.44
CA PRO A 24 -16.11 2.68 14.69
C PRO A 24 -16.96 3.04 15.91
N GLU A 25 -18.22 2.60 15.92
CA GLU A 25 -19.13 2.78 17.07
C GLU A 25 -18.55 2.13 18.35
N LYS A 26 -17.85 1.00 18.20
CA LYS A 26 -17.14 0.32 19.28
C LYS A 26 -15.71 0.02 18.84
N SER A 27 -14.76 0.76 19.40
CA SER A 27 -13.33 0.53 19.16
C SER A 27 -12.89 -0.84 19.69
N ASN A 28 -12.04 -1.51 18.93
CA ASN A 28 -11.34 -2.74 19.31
C ASN A 28 -9.96 -2.48 19.92
N GLY A 29 -9.56 -1.21 20.09
CA GLY A 29 -8.26 -0.84 20.65
C GLY A 29 -7.14 -0.65 19.62
N ALA A 30 -7.43 -0.71 18.32
CA ALA A 30 -6.45 -0.55 17.26
C ALA A 30 -6.88 0.43 16.17
N ALA A 31 -5.90 1.01 15.47
CA ALA A 31 -6.09 1.85 14.32
C ALA A 31 -5.24 1.41 13.12
N ILE A 32 -5.74 1.66 11.91
CA ILE A 32 -5.11 1.28 10.64
C ILE A 32 -4.96 2.53 9.78
N LEU A 33 -3.76 2.76 9.25
CA LEU A 33 -3.58 3.65 8.10
C LEU A 33 -3.82 2.84 6.82
N ASP A 34 -4.82 3.20 6.02
CA ASP A 34 -5.23 2.51 4.80
C ASP A 34 -4.83 3.34 3.57
N ILE A 35 -3.79 2.89 2.86
CA ILE A 35 -3.13 3.67 1.81
C ILE A 35 -3.57 3.19 0.42
N HIS A 36 -4.16 4.12 -0.33
CA HIS A 36 -4.68 3.83 -1.67
C HIS A 36 -3.58 3.55 -2.70
N GLY A 37 -3.94 2.73 -3.70
CA GLY A 37 -3.11 2.47 -4.88
C GLY A 37 -3.17 3.57 -5.95
N GLY A 38 -2.65 3.26 -7.15
CA GLY A 38 -2.72 4.17 -8.31
C GLY A 38 -1.38 4.51 -8.96
N GLY A 39 -0.36 3.68 -8.79
CA GLY A 39 0.94 3.84 -9.46
C GLY A 39 1.66 5.16 -9.12
N TRP A 40 1.33 5.76 -7.97
CA TRP A 40 1.83 7.07 -7.53
C TRP A 40 1.49 8.28 -8.44
N PHE A 41 0.75 8.09 -9.53
CA PHE A 41 0.37 9.15 -10.47
C PHE A 41 -1.13 9.48 -10.46
N ARG A 42 -1.92 8.67 -9.74
CA ARG A 42 -3.36 8.83 -9.55
C ARG A 42 -3.78 8.18 -8.24
N GLY A 43 -5.07 8.28 -7.95
CA GLY A 43 -5.67 7.70 -6.75
C GLY A 43 -6.23 8.79 -5.86
N GLU A 44 -7.15 8.40 -4.98
CA GLU A 44 -7.72 9.29 -3.99
C GLU A 44 -8.30 8.46 -2.83
N LYS A 45 -8.28 9.02 -1.62
CA LYS A 45 -8.84 8.43 -0.39
C LYS A 45 -10.30 7.98 -0.51
N ASN A 46 -11.09 8.62 -1.38
CA ASN A 46 -12.50 8.24 -1.56
C ASN A 46 -12.66 6.82 -2.14
N LYS A 47 -11.63 6.30 -2.82
CA LYS A 47 -11.65 4.95 -3.41
C LYS A 47 -11.57 3.84 -2.35
N GLU A 48 -10.93 4.11 -1.22
CA GLU A 48 -10.78 3.15 -0.11
C GLU A 48 -11.95 3.21 0.88
N GLY A 49 -13.01 3.98 0.59
CA GLY A 49 -14.14 4.14 1.52
C GLY A 49 -14.78 2.82 1.92
N GLU A 50 -14.94 1.89 0.96
CA GLU A 50 -15.48 0.55 1.24
C GLU A 50 -14.52 -0.30 2.09
N MET A 51 -13.21 -0.20 1.86
CA MET A 51 -12.19 -0.90 2.66
C MET A 51 -12.14 -0.36 4.09
N ALA A 52 -12.13 0.96 4.24
CA ALA A 52 -12.16 1.63 5.53
C ALA A 52 -13.43 1.28 6.33
N GLU A 53 -14.59 1.23 5.68
CA GLU A 53 -15.84 0.78 6.31
C GLU A 53 -15.78 -0.69 6.74
N ARG A 54 -15.15 -1.57 5.96
CA ARG A 54 -14.93 -2.99 6.34
C ARG A 54 -14.06 -3.13 7.57
N PHE A 55 -12.96 -2.37 7.66
CA PHE A 55 -12.13 -2.34 8.87
C PHE A 55 -12.88 -1.71 10.06
N ALA A 56 -13.59 -0.60 9.86
CA ALA A 56 -14.37 0.04 10.92
C ALA A 56 -15.51 -0.87 11.45
N ALA A 57 -16.11 -1.69 10.60
CA ALA A 57 -17.09 -2.69 11.02
C ALA A 57 -16.50 -3.78 11.95
N LEU A 58 -15.17 -3.98 11.92
CA LEU A 58 -14.43 -4.85 12.84
C LEU A 58 -13.91 -4.11 14.10
N GLY A 59 -14.23 -2.83 14.23
CA GLY A 59 -13.87 -2.01 15.39
C GLY A 59 -12.54 -1.28 15.26
N TYR A 60 -11.87 -1.30 14.11
CA TYR A 60 -10.65 -0.51 13.89
C TYR A 60 -11.00 0.96 13.64
N THR A 61 -10.24 1.88 14.22
CA THR A 61 -10.20 3.27 13.74
C THR A 61 -9.38 3.31 12.45
N VAL A 62 -9.85 3.98 11.39
CA VAL A 62 -9.15 3.98 10.10
C VAL A 62 -8.86 5.41 9.64
N ALA A 63 -7.63 5.66 9.23
CA ALA A 63 -7.28 6.88 8.50
C ALA A 63 -6.94 6.52 7.05
N VAL A 64 -7.57 7.20 6.10
CA VAL A 64 -7.33 7.02 4.67
C VAL A 64 -6.72 8.31 4.11
N PRO A 65 -5.40 8.40 3.90
CA PRO A 65 -4.76 9.59 3.35
C PRO A 65 -4.81 9.62 1.83
N ASN A 66 -4.96 10.81 1.27
CA ASN A 66 -4.34 11.15 -0.01
C ASN A 66 -2.83 11.35 0.20
N TYR A 67 -2.04 11.29 -0.87
CA TYR A 67 -0.64 11.71 -0.89
C TYR A 67 -0.35 12.45 -2.21
N ARG A 68 0.73 13.23 -2.28
CA ARG A 68 1.12 13.93 -3.50
C ARG A 68 1.49 12.94 -4.61
N LEU A 69 1.07 13.26 -5.83
CA LEU A 69 1.14 12.38 -6.99
C LEU A 69 2.11 12.93 -8.04
N ALA A 70 2.75 12.02 -8.78
CA ALA A 70 3.54 12.36 -9.96
C ALA A 70 2.62 12.65 -11.17
N PRO A 71 3.01 13.54 -12.09
CA PRO A 71 4.30 14.22 -12.18
C PRO A 71 4.41 15.52 -11.36
N GLU A 72 3.36 15.94 -10.65
CA GLU A 72 3.38 17.17 -9.85
C GLU A 72 4.34 17.07 -8.65
N ALA A 73 4.50 15.87 -8.09
CA ALA A 73 5.48 15.57 -7.06
C ALA A 73 6.03 14.14 -7.23
N PHE A 74 7.32 14.03 -7.47
CA PHE A 74 8.04 12.77 -7.61
C PHE A 74 8.48 12.19 -6.27
N PHE A 75 9.00 10.95 -6.28
CA PHE A 75 9.70 10.39 -5.13
C PHE A 75 10.74 11.37 -4.55
N PRO A 76 10.81 11.57 -3.21
CA PRO A 76 10.13 10.80 -2.15
C PRO A 76 8.77 11.37 -1.68
N ALA A 77 8.14 12.30 -2.41
CA ALA A 77 6.98 13.04 -1.91
C ALA A 77 5.83 12.17 -1.36
N ALA A 78 5.42 11.13 -2.09
CA ALA A 78 4.37 10.22 -1.64
C ALA A 78 4.76 9.43 -0.37
N ARG A 79 6.03 8.99 -0.28
CA ARG A 79 6.58 8.31 0.92
C ARG A 79 6.55 9.22 2.13
N ASP A 80 7.05 10.44 1.96
CA ASP A 80 7.10 11.42 3.05
C ASP A 80 5.69 11.79 3.53
N ASP A 81 4.72 11.85 2.61
CA ASP A 81 3.32 12.14 2.92
C ASP A 81 2.65 11.04 3.74
N VAL A 82 2.82 9.76 3.39
CA VAL A 82 2.22 8.67 4.17
C VAL A 82 2.86 8.50 5.54
N LEU A 83 4.15 8.81 5.68
CA LEU A 83 4.83 8.85 6.98
C LEU A 83 4.27 10.00 7.85
N ALA A 84 4.04 11.17 7.26
CA ALA A 84 3.39 12.29 7.95
C ALA A 84 1.93 11.94 8.35
N ALA A 85 1.17 11.28 7.47
CA ALA A 85 -0.18 10.81 7.77
C ALA A 85 -0.19 9.76 8.90
N PHE A 86 0.81 8.86 8.93
CA PHE A 86 0.96 7.90 10.02
C PHE A 86 1.29 8.59 11.35
N SER A 87 2.17 9.60 11.34
CA SER A 87 2.45 10.42 12.52
C SER A 87 1.19 11.11 13.02
N TRP A 88 0.40 11.70 12.10
CA TRP A 88 -0.90 12.27 12.44
C TRP A 88 -1.82 11.23 13.09
N LEU A 89 -1.94 10.03 12.51
CA LEU A 89 -2.77 8.96 13.05
C LEU A 89 -2.35 8.60 14.48
N ARG A 90 -1.04 8.41 14.72
CA ARG A 90 -0.46 8.11 16.03
C ARG A 90 -0.80 9.18 17.08
N GLU A 91 -0.73 10.45 16.70
CA GLU A 91 -1.03 11.55 17.61
C GLU A 91 -2.51 11.65 17.98
N HIS A 92 -3.41 11.25 17.07
CA HIS A 92 -4.86 11.35 17.24
C HIS A 92 -5.49 10.07 17.80
N THR A 93 -4.78 8.95 17.79
CA THR A 93 -5.24 7.65 18.33
C THR A 93 -4.38 7.16 19.49
N LYS A 94 -3.95 8.07 20.38
CA LYS A 94 -3.10 7.74 21.53
C LYS A 94 -3.70 6.60 22.36
N GLY A 95 -2.88 5.58 22.59
CA GLY A 95 -3.26 4.38 23.34
C GLY A 95 -3.83 3.25 22.48
N LEU A 96 -4.08 3.48 21.19
CA LEU A 96 -4.42 2.40 20.25
C LEU A 96 -3.16 1.74 19.70
N GLN A 97 -3.25 0.44 19.41
CA GLN A 97 -2.24 -0.26 18.61
C GLN A 97 -2.36 0.18 17.14
N LEU A 98 -1.24 0.37 16.45
CA LEU A 98 -1.24 0.89 15.08
C LEU A 98 -0.76 -0.16 14.10
N GLY A 99 -1.48 -0.30 12.98
CA GLY A 99 -1.05 -1.05 11.81
C GLY A 99 -1.18 -0.21 10.55
N VAL A 100 -0.64 -0.74 9.46
CA VAL A 100 -0.76 -0.12 8.14
C VAL A 100 -1.17 -1.17 7.11
N PHE A 101 -2.09 -0.77 6.25
CA PHE A 101 -2.58 -1.53 5.12
C PHE A 101 -2.40 -0.70 3.85
N GLY A 102 -2.15 -1.35 2.73
CA GLY A 102 -2.18 -0.67 1.45
C GLY A 102 -2.19 -1.62 0.27
N SER A 103 -2.63 -1.06 -0.86
CA SER A 103 -2.90 -1.76 -2.11
C SER A 103 -2.06 -1.18 -3.26
N SER A 104 -1.44 -2.03 -4.09
CA SER A 104 -0.65 -1.60 -5.26
C SER A 104 0.53 -0.70 -4.85
N ALA A 105 0.65 0.49 -5.45
CA ALA A 105 1.54 1.57 -4.98
C ALA A 105 1.37 1.88 -3.47
N GLY A 106 0.14 1.80 -2.96
CA GLY A 106 -0.15 1.93 -1.52
C GLY A 106 0.38 0.75 -0.70
N GLY A 107 0.51 -0.45 -1.28
CA GLY A 107 1.14 -1.61 -0.65
C GLY A 107 2.66 -1.44 -0.54
N SER A 108 3.31 -0.80 -1.53
CA SER A 108 4.69 -0.37 -1.37
C SER A 108 4.86 0.68 -0.26
N LEU A 109 3.96 1.67 -0.24
CA LEU A 109 3.95 2.73 0.77
C LEU A 109 3.62 2.19 2.18
N SER A 110 2.79 1.15 2.31
CA SER A 110 2.51 0.51 3.60
C SER A 110 3.76 -0.18 4.14
N VAL A 111 4.54 -0.83 3.27
CA VAL A 111 5.86 -1.35 3.66
C VAL A 111 6.81 -0.22 4.07
N ASP A 112 6.83 0.91 3.37
CA ASP A 112 7.66 2.06 3.80
C ASP A 112 7.32 2.53 5.21
N VAL A 113 6.04 2.65 5.54
CA VAL A 113 5.56 2.97 6.89
C VAL A 113 5.96 1.87 7.88
N GLY A 114 5.73 0.61 7.53
CA GLY A 114 6.07 -0.56 8.36
C GLY A 114 7.54 -0.65 8.73
N LEU A 115 8.44 -0.35 7.79
CA LEU A 115 9.88 -0.32 8.00
C LEU A 115 10.30 0.84 8.90
N ALA A 116 9.70 2.01 8.71
CA ALA A 116 10.04 3.20 9.50
C ALA A 116 9.52 3.11 10.95
N GLU A 117 8.34 2.52 11.13
CA GLU A 117 7.58 2.61 12.40
C GLU A 117 7.55 1.30 13.18
N GLY A 118 8.02 0.20 12.59
CA GLY A 118 8.06 -1.11 13.25
C GLY A 118 6.69 -1.73 13.52
N VAL A 119 5.69 -1.40 12.70
CA VAL A 119 4.28 -1.79 12.92
C VAL A 119 3.83 -2.97 12.05
N PRO A 120 2.82 -3.74 12.49
CA PRO A 120 2.20 -4.76 11.65
C PRO A 120 1.72 -4.19 10.32
N THR A 121 2.20 -4.80 9.24
CA THR A 121 2.05 -4.25 7.89
C THR A 121 1.41 -5.26 6.96
N VAL A 122 0.37 -4.83 6.25
CA VAL A 122 -0.25 -5.59 5.17
C VAL A 122 -0.01 -4.86 3.85
N SER A 123 0.49 -5.60 2.87
CA SER A 123 0.69 -5.12 1.50
C SER A 123 0.00 -6.07 0.53
N TRP A 124 -0.95 -5.54 -0.22
CA TRP A 124 -1.58 -6.19 -1.36
C TRP A 124 -0.99 -5.65 -2.65
N SER A 125 -0.44 -6.51 -3.51
CA SER A 125 0.13 -6.16 -4.81
C SER A 125 1.24 -5.12 -4.73
N GLY A 126 2.08 -5.19 -3.68
CA GLY A 126 3.17 -4.25 -3.47
C GLY A 126 4.32 -4.45 -4.47
N ILE A 127 4.96 -3.35 -4.84
CA ILE A 127 6.06 -3.29 -5.81
C ILE A 127 7.39 -3.24 -5.06
N PHE A 128 8.23 -4.27 -5.21
CA PHE A 128 9.44 -4.42 -4.40
C PHE A 128 10.72 -4.74 -5.18
N ASP A 129 10.64 -5.36 -6.35
CA ASP A 129 11.78 -5.90 -7.13
C ASP A 129 12.05 -5.12 -8.43
N ILE A 130 11.94 -3.79 -8.36
CA ILE A 130 12.12 -2.85 -9.48
C ILE A 130 13.48 -3.04 -10.18
N ARG A 131 14.60 -3.02 -9.45
CA ARG A 131 15.96 -3.12 -9.98
C ARG A 131 16.15 -4.40 -10.79
N GLN A 132 15.71 -5.53 -10.23
CA GLN A 132 15.81 -6.81 -10.92
C GLN A 132 14.91 -6.84 -12.15
N TRP A 133 13.66 -6.40 -12.02
CA TRP A 133 12.74 -6.36 -13.14
C TRP A 133 13.29 -5.50 -14.30
N PHE A 134 13.86 -4.33 -14.01
CA PHE A 134 14.47 -3.46 -15.03
C PHE A 134 15.67 -4.11 -15.71
N ALA A 135 16.52 -4.80 -14.95
CA ALA A 135 17.66 -5.54 -15.48
C ALA A 135 17.24 -6.71 -16.39
N ASP A 136 16.14 -7.39 -16.05
CA ASP A 136 15.61 -8.52 -16.82
C ASP A 136 14.82 -8.09 -18.08
N HIS A 137 14.37 -6.83 -18.13
CA HIS A 137 13.52 -6.29 -19.20
C HIS A 137 14.10 -5.03 -19.89
N PRO A 138 15.36 -5.06 -20.37
CA PRO A 138 16.00 -3.87 -20.95
C PRO A 138 15.33 -3.43 -22.27
N ALA A 139 14.71 -4.38 -23.00
CA ALA A 139 14.05 -4.12 -24.28
C ALA A 139 12.63 -3.54 -24.15
N VAL A 140 12.03 -3.56 -22.96
CA VAL A 140 10.69 -2.99 -22.75
C VAL A 140 10.77 -1.47 -22.82
N VAL A 141 9.95 -0.87 -23.67
CA VAL A 141 9.81 0.59 -23.79
C VAL A 141 8.64 1.04 -22.90
N ALA A 142 8.91 1.99 -22.00
CA ALA A 142 7.90 2.56 -21.13
C ALA A 142 6.81 3.28 -21.94
N GLN A 143 5.54 2.93 -21.71
CA GLN A 143 4.39 3.57 -22.36
C GLN A 143 3.22 3.71 -21.38
N PRO A 144 2.54 4.88 -21.30
CA PRO A 144 1.32 5.00 -20.52
C PRO A 144 0.24 4.12 -21.13
N ASP A 145 -0.65 3.58 -20.28
CA ASP A 145 -1.84 2.91 -20.78
C ASP A 145 -2.88 3.96 -21.20
N THR A 146 -3.04 4.12 -22.52
CA THR A 146 -3.98 5.04 -23.15
C THR A 146 -5.34 4.41 -23.43
N LYS A 147 -5.52 3.11 -23.14
CA LYS A 147 -6.75 2.37 -23.43
C LYS A 147 -7.71 2.41 -22.24
N THR A 148 -7.16 2.49 -21.04
CA THR A 148 -7.94 2.53 -19.80
C THR A 148 -8.22 3.97 -19.36
N ASP A 149 -9.50 4.32 -19.18
CA ASP A 149 -9.89 5.57 -18.50
C ASP A 149 -9.74 5.37 -16.99
N PHE A 150 -8.52 5.57 -16.50
CA PHE A 150 -8.17 5.43 -15.09
C PHE A 150 -8.83 6.46 -14.16
N VAL A 151 -9.44 7.50 -14.73
CA VAL A 151 -10.17 8.55 -14.00
C VAL A 151 -11.61 8.12 -13.76
N LYS A 152 -12.27 7.52 -14.76
CA LYS A 152 -13.69 7.16 -14.66
C LYS A 152 -13.95 5.72 -14.22
N THR A 153 -12.96 4.85 -14.33
CA THR A 153 -13.12 3.44 -13.92
C THR A 153 -12.73 3.27 -12.46
N ALA A 154 -13.68 2.81 -11.64
CA ALA A 154 -13.43 2.41 -10.26
C ALA A 154 -12.31 1.37 -10.20
N SER A 155 -11.41 1.45 -9.20
CA SER A 155 -10.21 0.60 -9.13
C SER A 155 -10.53 -0.89 -9.27
N ALA A 156 -11.56 -1.38 -8.56
CA ALA A 156 -12.04 -2.76 -8.61
C ALA A 156 -12.62 -3.20 -9.97
N LYS A 157 -12.88 -2.26 -10.90
CA LYS A 157 -13.40 -2.53 -12.25
C LYS A 157 -12.35 -2.38 -13.34
N ILE A 158 -11.13 -1.99 -12.97
CA ILE A 158 -10.03 -1.90 -13.92
C ILE A 158 -9.49 -3.31 -14.11
N ASP A 159 -9.59 -3.84 -15.32
CA ASP A 159 -8.91 -5.07 -15.69
C ASP A 159 -7.40 -4.80 -15.71
N GLN A 160 -6.74 -5.20 -14.63
CA GLN A 160 -5.28 -5.21 -14.49
C GLN A 160 -4.75 -6.65 -14.54
N GLY A 161 -5.59 -7.56 -15.05
CA GLY A 161 -5.25 -8.94 -15.32
C GLY A 161 -4.31 -9.05 -16.51
N GLY A 162 -3.31 -9.92 -16.35
CA GLY A 162 -2.28 -10.09 -17.35
C GLY A 162 -1.21 -9.01 -17.29
N ARG A 163 -0.05 -9.38 -17.84
CA ARG A 163 1.17 -8.58 -17.72
C ARG A 163 1.17 -7.45 -18.75
N ASN A 164 1.31 -6.20 -18.30
CA ASN A 164 1.49 -5.00 -19.14
C ASN A 164 2.83 -4.32 -18.82
N ASP A 165 3.92 -4.95 -19.25
CA ASP A 165 5.29 -4.50 -18.97
C ASP A 165 5.57 -3.05 -19.40
N PRO A 166 5.10 -2.55 -20.57
CA PRO A 166 5.28 -1.14 -20.95
C PRO A 166 4.66 -0.17 -19.94
N PHE A 167 3.46 -0.46 -19.45
CA PHE A 167 2.77 0.39 -18.48
C PHE A 167 3.40 0.30 -17.09
N TYR A 168 3.80 -0.91 -16.67
CA TYR A 168 4.56 -1.12 -15.44
C TYR A 168 5.84 -0.29 -15.41
N LYS A 169 6.65 -0.38 -16.47
CA LYS A 169 7.88 0.40 -16.60
C LYS A 169 7.60 1.90 -16.59
N TRP A 170 6.53 2.34 -17.25
CA TRP A 170 6.17 3.74 -17.34
C TRP A 170 5.82 4.36 -15.99
N PHE A 171 4.94 3.74 -15.20
CA PHE A 171 4.55 4.38 -13.93
C PHE A 171 5.69 4.38 -12.91
N ILE A 172 6.61 3.39 -12.96
CA ILE A 172 7.82 3.40 -12.14
C ILE A 172 8.73 4.56 -12.53
N LEU A 173 9.04 4.73 -13.82
CA LEU A 173 9.85 5.86 -14.28
C LEU A 173 9.17 7.19 -13.99
N ASN A 174 7.85 7.29 -14.17
CA ASN A 174 7.10 8.48 -13.81
C ASN A 174 7.21 8.81 -12.32
N TYR A 175 7.21 7.81 -11.42
CA TYR A 175 7.33 8.04 -9.98
C TYR A 175 8.70 8.62 -9.58
N VAL A 176 9.78 8.18 -10.24
CA VAL A 176 11.15 8.60 -9.90
C VAL A 176 11.69 9.76 -10.74
N ASP A 177 10.86 10.41 -11.55
CA ASP A 177 11.26 11.45 -12.52
C ASP A 177 12.30 10.93 -13.53
N SER A 178 12.10 9.70 -14.00
CA SER A 178 13.01 8.95 -14.88
C SER A 178 14.43 8.75 -14.33
N ASP A 179 14.67 9.03 -13.04
CA ASP A 179 15.95 8.84 -12.38
C ASP A 179 16.04 7.44 -11.75
N GLU A 180 16.52 6.47 -12.53
CA GLU A 180 16.70 5.08 -12.10
C GLU A 180 17.70 4.94 -10.93
N THR A 181 18.52 5.97 -10.64
CA THR A 181 19.45 5.92 -9.50
C THR A 181 18.72 5.92 -8.14
N LYS A 182 17.44 6.30 -8.12
CA LYS A 182 16.57 6.29 -6.93
C LYS A 182 16.00 4.92 -6.59
N PHE A 183 16.09 3.91 -7.47
CA PHE A 183 15.49 2.60 -7.21
C PHE A 183 15.92 1.95 -5.87
N PRO A 184 17.19 2.02 -5.43
CA PRO A 184 17.59 1.50 -4.11
C PRO A 184 16.83 2.14 -2.94
N GLU A 185 16.39 3.39 -3.07
CA GLU A 185 15.65 4.10 -2.02
C GLU A 185 14.14 3.84 -2.07
N VAL A 186 13.60 3.54 -3.26
CA VAL A 186 12.19 3.16 -3.46
C VAL A 186 11.95 1.74 -2.95
N GLU A 187 12.86 0.82 -3.26
CA GLU A 187 12.75 -0.56 -2.80
C GLU A 187 12.95 -0.68 -1.28
N PRO A 188 12.37 -1.70 -0.64
CA PRO A 188 12.46 -1.88 0.81
C PRO A 188 13.80 -2.48 1.27
N PHE A 189 14.54 -3.17 0.39
CA PHE A 189 15.61 -4.09 0.80
C PHE A 189 16.74 -3.44 1.58
N ASP A 190 17.20 -2.26 1.17
CA ASP A 190 18.34 -1.58 1.81
C ASP A 190 17.95 -0.90 3.14
N ARG A 191 16.64 -0.75 3.38
CA ARG A 191 16.04 -0.16 4.60
C ARG A 191 15.46 -1.20 5.55
N LEU A 192 15.33 -2.45 5.12
CA LEU A 192 14.78 -3.53 5.91
C LEU A 192 15.75 -3.90 7.04
N THR A 193 15.27 -3.82 8.28
CA THR A 193 16.04 -4.15 9.49
C THR A 193 15.21 -5.02 10.42
N ALA A 194 15.85 -5.61 11.43
CA ALA A 194 15.15 -6.42 12.45
C ALA A 194 14.20 -5.60 13.34
N GLN A 195 14.16 -4.27 13.18
CA GLN A 195 13.22 -3.36 13.84
C GLN A 195 11.89 -3.22 13.09
N ALA A 196 11.80 -3.73 11.86
CA ALA A 196 10.53 -3.75 11.13
C ALA A 196 9.49 -4.62 11.85
N GLY A 197 8.21 -4.30 11.64
CA GLY A 197 7.11 -5.09 12.16
C GLY A 197 6.88 -6.40 11.39
N PRO A 198 5.96 -7.25 11.85
CA PRO A 198 5.53 -8.42 11.09
C PRO A 198 4.90 -7.99 9.76
N LEU A 199 5.04 -8.83 8.72
CA LEU A 199 4.59 -8.54 7.36
C LEU A 199 3.53 -9.55 6.90
N TYR A 200 2.48 -9.06 6.24
CA TYR A 200 1.59 -9.84 5.40
C TYR A 200 1.72 -9.35 3.96
N LEU A 201 2.14 -10.23 3.06
CA LEU A 201 2.34 -9.91 1.65
C LEU A 201 1.44 -10.81 0.80
N ALA A 202 0.51 -10.19 0.07
CA ALA A 202 -0.40 -10.85 -0.85
C ALA A 202 -0.20 -10.33 -2.27
N ASN A 203 -0.08 -11.25 -3.24
CA ASN A 203 -0.02 -10.92 -4.66
C ASN A 203 -0.65 -12.05 -5.48
N SER A 204 -1.23 -11.67 -6.61
CA SER A 204 -1.69 -12.63 -7.63
C SER A 204 -0.51 -13.16 -8.46
N GLN A 205 -0.68 -14.34 -9.04
CA GLN A 205 0.37 -15.02 -9.80
C GLN A 205 0.59 -14.43 -11.20
N GLU A 206 -0.46 -13.87 -11.82
CA GLU A 206 -0.48 -13.44 -13.22
C GLU A 206 -1.00 -12.01 -13.40
N GLU A 207 -0.73 -11.13 -12.43
CA GLU A 207 -1.12 -9.71 -12.47
C GLU A 207 -0.01 -8.81 -13.07
N ILE A 208 -0.28 -7.50 -13.15
CA ILE A 208 0.68 -6.49 -13.62
C ILE A 208 1.93 -6.36 -12.72
N ILE A 209 1.80 -6.62 -11.42
CA ILE A 209 2.91 -6.53 -10.47
C ILE A 209 3.61 -7.88 -10.36
N PRO A 210 4.93 -7.97 -10.57
CA PRO A 210 5.66 -9.23 -10.45
C PRO A 210 5.51 -9.84 -9.06
N ILE A 211 4.98 -11.06 -8.98
CA ILE A 211 4.88 -11.81 -7.72
C ILE A 211 6.25 -12.10 -7.09
N SER A 212 7.34 -12.06 -7.87
CA SER A 212 8.70 -12.22 -7.38
C SER A 212 9.06 -11.22 -6.28
N GLY A 213 8.49 -10.01 -6.29
CA GLY A 213 8.73 -9.00 -5.27
C GLY A 213 8.39 -9.46 -3.86
N ILE A 214 7.21 -10.09 -3.65
CA ILE A 214 6.81 -10.55 -2.31
C ILE A 214 7.67 -11.71 -1.81
N TYR A 215 8.11 -12.60 -2.69
CA TYR A 215 8.99 -13.70 -2.32
C TYR A 215 10.38 -13.19 -1.91
N GLN A 216 10.92 -12.20 -2.63
CA GLN A 216 12.20 -11.60 -2.29
C GLN A 216 12.13 -10.85 -0.96
N LEU A 217 11.08 -10.06 -0.74
CA LEU A 217 10.91 -9.31 0.51
C LEU A 217 10.71 -10.27 1.69
N ALA A 218 9.91 -11.31 1.54
CA ALA A 218 9.73 -12.31 2.57
C ALA A 218 11.05 -13.00 2.93
N HIS A 219 11.81 -13.47 1.95
CA HIS A 219 13.12 -14.09 2.18
C HIS A 219 14.10 -13.14 2.88
N ALA A 220 14.10 -11.85 2.51
CA ALA A 220 14.93 -10.85 3.17
C ALA A 220 14.51 -10.63 4.64
N ALA A 221 13.20 -10.58 4.91
CA ALA A 221 12.65 -10.41 6.25
C ALA A 221 12.88 -11.64 7.16
N GLU A 222 12.72 -12.84 6.61
CA GLU A 222 12.98 -14.10 7.33
C GLU A 222 14.45 -14.23 7.78
N LYS A 223 15.40 -13.75 6.96
CA LYS A 223 16.82 -13.70 7.36
C LYS A 223 17.09 -12.81 8.57
N LEU A 224 16.21 -11.86 8.85
CA LEU A 224 16.26 -10.98 10.02
C LEU A 224 15.43 -11.52 11.19
N GLY A 225 14.77 -12.69 11.02
CA GLY A 225 13.91 -13.30 12.02
C GLY A 225 12.53 -12.64 12.15
N LEU A 226 12.11 -11.85 11.17
CA LEU A 226 10.81 -11.19 11.18
C LEU A 226 9.69 -12.19 10.84
N PRO A 227 8.52 -12.14 11.50
CA PRO A 227 7.37 -12.92 11.10
C PRO A 227 6.82 -12.43 9.76
N VAL A 228 6.66 -13.36 8.81
CA VAL A 228 6.09 -13.08 7.49
C VAL A 228 4.96 -14.05 7.19
N THR A 229 3.84 -13.51 6.70
CA THR A 229 2.76 -14.28 6.09
C THR A 229 2.75 -13.98 4.60
N LEU A 230 2.91 -15.01 3.77
CA LEU A 230 2.80 -14.90 2.32
C LEU A 230 1.48 -15.51 1.84
N GLN A 231 0.81 -14.81 0.93
CA GLN A 231 -0.33 -15.36 0.20
C GLN A 231 -0.15 -15.18 -1.30
N SER A 232 0.01 -16.30 -2.01
CA SER A 232 0.00 -16.35 -3.47
C SER A 232 -1.42 -16.65 -3.94
N ILE A 233 -1.97 -15.78 -4.78
CA ILE A 233 -3.36 -15.85 -5.24
C ILE A 233 -3.38 -16.29 -6.71
N PRO A 234 -4.10 -17.37 -7.07
CA PRO A 234 -4.20 -17.78 -8.48
C PRO A 234 -4.86 -16.73 -9.38
N GLY A 235 -4.42 -16.66 -10.63
CA GLY A 235 -4.99 -15.75 -11.63
C GLY A 235 -4.31 -14.37 -11.65
N GLY A 236 -4.97 -13.40 -12.30
CA GLY A 236 -4.40 -12.07 -12.58
C GLY A 236 -5.10 -10.91 -11.88
N GLN A 237 -5.97 -11.16 -10.91
CA GLN A 237 -6.63 -10.06 -10.19
C GLN A 237 -5.60 -9.16 -9.50
N HIS A 238 -5.86 -7.86 -9.43
CA HIS A 238 -4.93 -6.90 -8.86
C HIS A 238 -5.50 -6.23 -7.61
N ALA A 239 -4.73 -6.22 -6.52
CA ALA A 239 -5.10 -5.62 -5.24
C ALA A 239 -6.53 -5.99 -4.78
N GLU A 240 -7.42 -5.01 -4.60
CA GLU A 240 -8.82 -5.25 -4.21
C GLU A 240 -9.61 -6.14 -5.18
N GLY A 241 -9.09 -6.42 -6.38
CA GLY A 241 -9.66 -7.44 -7.28
C GLY A 241 -9.64 -8.86 -6.70
N TYR A 242 -8.78 -9.14 -5.72
CA TYR A 242 -8.74 -10.41 -4.97
C TYR A 242 -9.16 -10.25 -3.49
N LEU A 243 -10.01 -9.25 -3.22
CA LEU A 243 -10.51 -8.96 -1.87
C LEU A 243 -11.01 -10.24 -1.16
N ASP A 244 -11.81 -11.05 -1.82
CA ASP A 244 -12.44 -12.24 -1.22
C ASP A 244 -11.41 -13.29 -0.79
N GLU A 245 -10.29 -13.39 -1.51
CA GLU A 245 -9.18 -14.30 -1.22
C GLU A 245 -8.29 -13.78 -0.09
N ALA A 246 -7.95 -12.49 -0.09
CA ALA A 246 -6.96 -11.92 0.83
C ALA A 246 -7.53 -11.36 2.13
N TRP A 247 -8.84 -11.06 2.17
CA TRP A 247 -9.46 -10.39 3.31
C TRP A 247 -9.39 -11.20 4.60
N GLN A 248 -9.69 -12.50 4.56
CA GLN A 248 -9.68 -13.33 5.77
C GLN A 248 -8.29 -13.41 6.41
N GLY A 249 -7.24 -13.56 5.59
CA GLY A 249 -5.87 -13.58 6.07
C GLY A 249 -5.43 -12.23 6.63
N THR A 250 -5.84 -11.14 5.99
CA THR A 250 -5.60 -9.77 6.46
C THR A 250 -6.22 -9.51 7.84
N VAL A 251 -7.48 -9.91 8.03
CA VAL A 251 -8.17 -9.79 9.33
C VAL A 251 -7.49 -10.66 10.40
N ALA A 252 -7.12 -11.90 10.06
CA ALA A 252 -6.45 -12.80 10.98
C ALA A 252 -5.08 -12.25 11.42
N PHE A 253 -4.33 -11.68 10.48
CA PHE A 253 -3.04 -11.06 10.72
C PHE A 253 -3.14 -9.86 11.67
N PHE A 254 -4.03 -8.90 11.39
CA PHE A 254 -4.21 -7.76 12.29
C PHE A 254 -4.76 -8.18 13.65
N ALA A 255 -5.69 -9.14 13.71
CA ALA A 255 -6.15 -9.67 14.98
C ALA A 255 -5.00 -10.29 15.79
N GLN A 256 -4.07 -10.99 15.15
CA GLN A 256 -2.90 -11.57 15.80
C GLN A 256 -1.94 -10.52 16.35
N TYR A 257 -1.65 -9.47 15.60
CA TYR A 257 -0.55 -8.54 15.94
C TYR A 257 -1.00 -7.20 16.54
N LEU A 258 -2.27 -6.85 16.45
CA LEU A 258 -2.82 -5.61 17.04
C LEU A 258 -3.76 -5.85 18.22
N LEU A 259 -4.45 -6.99 18.28
CA LEU A 259 -5.50 -7.22 19.27
C LEU A 259 -5.15 -8.26 20.34
N LYS A 260 -4.15 -9.10 20.09
CA LYS A 260 -3.63 -10.05 21.09
C LYS A 260 -2.49 -9.39 21.86
N GLY A 261 -2.86 -8.60 22.87
CA GLY A 261 -1.98 -8.11 23.94
C GLY A 261 -2.46 -8.62 25.29
#